data_AF-A0A959RYR1-F1
#
_entry.id   AF-A0A959RYR1-F1
#
_cell.length_a   1.000
_cell.length_b   1.000
_cell.length_c   1.000
_cell.angle_alpha   90.00
_cell.angle_beta   90.00
_cell.angle_gamma   90.00
#
_symmetry.space_group_name_H-M   'P 1'
#
loop_
_entity.id
_entity.type
_entity.pdbx_description
1 polymer ?
#
loop_
_entity_poly.entity_id
_entity_poly.type
_entity_poly.pdbx_seq_one_letter_code
_entity_poly.pdbx_strand_id
1 'polypeptide(L)'
;MKVGIMQPYFFPYIGYFQLINLVDVFVVYDEIEYTKKGWINRNRILSKGNGTDELITIPIKKDSDFLNVNQRFLADDFLKINEKTLRKIKSNYSKSPFFTNVYPLLQNIFLNQEKNLFHFIYYSLKEITSYLNINTELVISSSLNFDNGLKGEEKVISICKSLNASEY
;
A
#
# COMPACT_ATOMS: atom_id res chain seq x y z
N MET A 1 -9.00 -22.14 5.63
CA MET A 1 -8.84 -20.68 5.49
C MET A 1 -8.12 -20.40 4.19
N LYS A 2 -8.67 -19.53 3.35
CA LYS A 2 -8.04 -19.04 2.13
C LYS A 2 -7.20 -17.81 2.46
N VAL A 3 -5.91 -17.84 2.11
CA VAL A 3 -4.96 -16.78 2.47
C VAL A 3 -4.39 -16.15 1.20
N GLY A 4 -4.44 -14.82 1.10
CA GLY A 4 -3.70 -14.06 0.09
C GLY A 4 -2.45 -13.45 0.71
N ILE A 5 -1.29 -13.54 0.07
CA ILE A 5 -0.05 -12.89 0.53
C ILE A 5 0.48 -12.01 -0.60
N MET A 6 0.66 -10.71 -0.33
CA MET A 6 1.20 -9.76 -1.32
C MET A 6 2.06 -8.70 -0.67
N GLN A 7 3.06 -8.24 -1.40
CA GLN A 7 3.85 -7.05 -1.06
C GLN A 7 2.98 -5.78 -1.04
N PRO A 8 3.36 -4.77 -0.24
CA PRO A 8 2.64 -3.50 -0.14
C PRO A 8 2.84 -2.63 -1.38
N TYR A 9 1.74 -2.09 -1.93
CA TYR A 9 1.80 -1.08 -2.98
C TYR A 9 0.99 0.15 -2.61
N PHE A 10 1.50 1.33 -2.95
CA PHE A 10 0.79 2.59 -2.75
C PHE A 10 -0.33 2.71 -3.78
N PHE A 11 -1.59 2.69 -3.31
CA PHE A 11 -2.80 2.65 -4.15
C PHE A 11 -2.78 1.54 -5.22
N PRO A 12 -2.80 0.25 -4.84
CA PRO A 12 -2.67 -0.85 -5.77
C PRO A 12 -3.69 -0.85 -6.92
N TYR A 13 -3.41 -1.60 -7.97
CA TYR A 13 -4.35 -1.86 -9.06
C TYR A 13 -5.56 -2.67 -8.58
N ILE A 14 -6.67 -2.63 -9.32
CA ILE A 14 -7.96 -3.24 -8.91
C ILE A 14 -7.86 -4.74 -8.57
N GLY A 15 -7.03 -5.50 -9.29
CA GLY A 15 -6.80 -6.92 -9.03
C GLY A 15 -6.25 -7.22 -7.63
N TYR A 16 -5.52 -6.28 -7.03
CA TYR A 16 -5.06 -6.41 -5.65
C TYR A 16 -6.24 -6.39 -4.67
N PHE A 17 -7.19 -5.45 -4.85
CA PHE A 17 -8.40 -5.37 -4.02
C PHE A 17 -9.37 -6.52 -4.29
N GLN A 18 -9.44 -7.00 -5.53
CA GLN A 18 -10.19 -8.22 -5.85
C GLN A 18 -9.62 -9.42 -5.11
N LEU A 19 -8.29 -9.57 -5.05
CA LEU A 19 -7.66 -10.63 -4.27
C LEU A 19 -7.97 -10.47 -2.77
N ILE A 20 -7.84 -9.27 -2.20
CA ILE A 20 -8.23 -9.02 -0.80
C ILE A 20 -9.67 -9.51 -0.57
N ASN A 21 -10.61 -9.17 -1.45
CA ASN A 21 -12.02 -9.52 -1.30
C ASN A 21 -12.34 -11.02 -1.55
N LEU A 22 -11.40 -11.81 -2.06
CA LEU A 22 -11.59 -13.23 -2.37
C LEU A 22 -11.00 -14.18 -1.33
N VAL A 23 -10.28 -13.67 -0.33
CA VAL A 23 -9.59 -14.46 0.70
C VAL A 23 -10.18 -14.18 2.08
N ASP A 24 -10.01 -15.12 3.02
CA ASP A 24 -10.45 -14.93 4.41
C ASP A 24 -9.50 -13.99 5.15
N VAL A 25 -8.20 -14.14 4.89
CA VAL A 25 -7.11 -13.34 5.47
C VAL A 25 -6.18 -12.88 4.36
N PHE A 26 -5.82 -11.59 4.37
CA PHE A 26 -4.85 -11.02 3.45
C PHE A 26 -3.62 -10.54 4.21
N VAL A 27 -2.48 -11.19 3.98
CA VAL A 27 -1.20 -10.85 4.57
C VAL A 27 -0.48 -9.82 3.69
N VAL A 28 -0.24 -8.65 4.27
CA VAL A 28 0.61 -7.62 3.66
C VAL A 28 2.06 -7.88 4.05
N TYR A 29 2.87 -8.25 3.07
CA TYR A 29 4.22 -8.76 3.26
C TYR A 29 5.25 -7.63 3.43
N ASP A 30 5.68 -7.38 4.66
CA ASP A 30 6.43 -6.17 5.07
C ASP A 30 7.96 -6.35 5.06
N GLU A 31 8.42 -7.59 5.24
CA GLU A 31 9.84 -7.97 5.19
C GLU A 31 10.30 -8.31 3.76
N ILE A 32 10.19 -7.35 2.87
CA ILE A 32 10.67 -7.44 1.48
C ILE A 32 11.58 -6.26 1.15
N GLU A 33 12.65 -6.52 0.41
CA GLU A 33 13.61 -5.48 0.00
C GLU A 33 12.89 -4.38 -0.80
N TYR A 34 13.16 -3.12 -0.46
CA TYR A 34 12.59 -1.99 -1.17
C TYR A 34 13.13 -1.89 -2.60
N THR A 35 12.24 -2.04 -3.57
CA THR A 35 12.60 -1.92 -5.00
C THR A 35 12.51 -0.47 -5.48
N LYS A 36 13.66 0.13 -5.83
CA LYS A 36 13.71 1.44 -6.49
C LYS A 36 12.90 1.45 -7.78
N LYS A 37 12.17 2.55 -8.01
CA LYS A 37 11.29 2.74 -9.18
C LYS A 37 10.14 1.73 -9.28
N GLY A 38 9.93 0.88 -8.27
CA GLY A 38 8.74 0.05 -8.15
C GLY A 38 7.51 0.85 -7.72
N TRP A 39 6.41 0.13 -7.50
CA TRP A 39 5.09 0.67 -7.14
C TRP A 39 4.85 0.75 -5.62
N ILE A 40 5.85 0.41 -4.81
CA ILE A 40 5.74 0.43 -3.34
C ILE A 40 5.35 1.83 -2.85
N ASN A 41 6.00 2.88 -3.36
CA ASN A 41 5.75 4.26 -2.93
C ASN A 41 5.32 5.19 -4.09
N ARG A 42 4.86 4.63 -5.21
CA ARG A 42 4.53 5.39 -6.42
C ARG A 42 3.23 4.93 -7.03
N ASN A 43 2.55 5.86 -7.68
CA ASN A 43 1.41 5.57 -8.52
C ASN A 43 1.34 6.57 -9.69
N ARG A 44 0.34 6.43 -10.56
CA ARG A 44 0.06 7.35 -11.66
C ARG A 44 -1.32 7.94 -11.50
N ILE A 45 -1.46 9.19 -11.92
CA ILE A 45 -2.75 9.84 -12.10
C ILE A 45 -2.86 10.32 -13.54
N LEU A 46 -4.08 10.53 -14.01
CA LEU A 46 -4.33 11.12 -15.32
C LEU A 46 -4.21 12.65 -15.20
N SER A 47 -3.34 13.24 -16.02
CA SER A 47 -3.24 14.69 -16.14
C SER A 47 -4.34 15.19 -17.08
N LYS A 48 -5.17 16.10 -16.56
CA LYS A 48 -6.23 16.79 -17.32
C LYS A 48 -5.68 17.70 -18.42
N GLY A 49 -4.45 18.20 -18.25
CA GLY A 49 -3.87 19.17 -19.17
C GLY A 49 -3.51 18.58 -20.54
N ASN A 50 -2.85 17.41 -20.54
CA ASN A 50 -2.35 16.74 -21.74
C ASN A 50 -2.93 15.34 -21.96
N GLY A 51 -3.77 14.84 -21.05
CA GLY A 51 -4.39 13.52 -21.13
C GLY A 51 -3.41 12.35 -20.91
N THR A 52 -2.19 12.60 -20.45
CA THR A 52 -1.19 11.54 -20.21
C THR A 52 -1.17 11.12 -18.75
N ASP A 53 -0.58 9.96 -18.49
CA ASP A 53 -0.25 9.55 -17.14
C ASP A 53 0.85 10.44 -16.55
N GLU A 54 0.73 10.73 -15.25
CA GLU A 54 1.71 11.49 -14.50
C GLU A 54 1.97 10.79 -13.17
N LEU A 55 3.26 10.64 -12.83
CA LEU A 55 3.65 9.98 -11.59
C LEU A 55 3.31 10.85 -10.37
N ILE A 56 2.84 10.16 -9.33
CA ILE A 56 2.80 10.63 -7.95
C ILE A 56 3.66 9.70 -7.10
N THR A 57 4.34 10.24 -6.12
CA THR A 57 5.29 9.48 -5.29
C THR A 57 5.17 9.95 -3.86
N ILE A 58 5.03 8.99 -2.93
CA ILE A 58 5.21 9.24 -1.51
C ILE A 58 6.72 9.40 -1.27
N PRO A 59 7.18 10.57 -0.80
CA PRO A 59 8.61 10.86 -0.69
C PRO A 59 9.22 10.08 0.47
N ILE A 60 10.38 9.48 0.21
CA ILE A 60 11.10 8.66 1.19
C ILE A 60 12.47 9.26 1.48
N LYS A 61 13.00 8.99 2.67
CA LYS A 61 14.39 9.30 3.01
C LYS A 61 15.33 8.52 2.09
N LYS A 62 16.45 9.16 1.74
CA LYS A 62 17.57 8.46 1.10
C LYS A 62 18.17 7.52 2.12
N ASP A 63 18.24 6.25 1.77
CA ASP A 63 18.73 5.18 2.65
C ASP A 63 19.18 3.99 1.80
N SER A 64 19.78 2.98 2.44
CA SER A 64 20.28 1.76 1.82
C SER A 64 19.20 1.01 1.02
N ASP A 65 19.58 0.53 -0.16
CA ASP A 65 18.69 -0.19 -1.08
C ASP A 65 18.34 -1.59 -0.57
N PHE A 66 19.17 -2.15 0.31
CA PHE A 66 18.99 -3.48 0.90
C PHE A 66 18.01 -3.50 2.07
N LEU A 67 17.48 -2.34 2.47
CA LEU A 67 16.50 -2.27 3.55
C LEU A 67 15.14 -2.79 3.09
N ASN A 68 14.48 -3.53 3.98
CA ASN A 68 13.11 -3.94 3.76
C ASN A 68 12.15 -2.75 3.82
N VAL A 69 10.97 -2.87 3.22
CA VAL A 69 9.96 -1.80 3.20
C VAL A 69 9.58 -1.34 4.60
N ASN A 70 9.48 -2.26 5.57
CA ASN A 70 9.22 -1.95 6.98
C ASN A 70 10.38 -1.24 7.71
N GLN A 71 11.55 -1.13 7.10
CA GLN A 71 12.71 -0.39 7.61
C GLN A 71 12.90 0.97 6.89
N ARG A 72 12.08 1.29 5.90
CA ARG A 72 12.14 2.57 5.17
C ARG A 72 11.26 3.62 5.81
N PHE A 73 11.71 4.87 5.78
CA PHE A 73 10.98 6.01 6.33
C PHE A 73 10.68 7.07 5.28
N LEU A 74 9.57 7.79 5.48
CA LEU A 74 9.16 8.94 4.69
C LEU A 74 10.09 10.13 4.92
N ALA A 75 10.25 10.97 3.90
CA ALA A 75 11.08 12.18 3.98
C ALA A 75 10.59 13.14 5.10
N ASP A 76 11.47 13.95 5.68
CA ASP A 76 11.08 14.82 6.79
C ASP A 76 10.00 15.86 6.41
N ASP A 77 9.97 16.28 5.15
CA ASP A 77 8.98 17.20 4.59
C ASP A 77 7.83 16.50 3.84
N PHE A 78 7.60 15.20 4.08
CA PHE A 78 6.64 14.41 3.32
C PHE A 78 5.23 14.99 3.32
N LEU A 79 4.74 15.55 4.43
CA LEU A 79 3.41 16.15 4.53
C LEU A 79 3.26 17.32 3.54
N LYS A 80 4.27 18.19 3.44
CA LYS A 80 4.28 19.32 2.51
C LYS A 80 4.25 18.85 1.05
N ILE A 81 4.93 17.75 0.74
CA ILE A 81 4.92 17.14 -0.59
C ILE A 81 3.57 16.47 -0.86
N ASN A 82 3.00 15.78 0.11
CA ASN A 82 1.68 15.15 0.02
C ASN A 82 0.57 16.19 -0.18
N GLU A 83 0.63 17.35 0.49
CA GLU A 83 -0.28 18.48 0.25
C GLU A 83 -0.18 19.03 -1.19
N LYS A 84 1.03 19.10 -1.76
CA LYS A 84 1.21 19.46 -3.18
C LYS A 84 0.57 18.41 -4.08
N THR A 85 0.74 17.13 -3.77
CA THR A 85 0.11 16.02 -4.49
C THR A 85 -1.42 16.09 -4.40
N LEU A 86 -1.99 16.38 -3.23
CA LEU A 86 -3.43 16.57 -3.04
C LEU A 86 -3.99 17.75 -3.85
N ARG A 87 -3.27 18.87 -3.92
CA ARG A 87 -3.65 20.01 -4.77
C ARG A 87 -3.64 19.64 -6.24
N LYS A 88 -2.64 18.87 -6.67
CA LYS A 88 -2.54 18.34 -8.03
C LYS A 88 -3.71 17.40 -8.35
N ILE A 89 -4.04 16.47 -7.46
CA ILE A 89 -5.21 15.58 -7.61
C ILE A 89 -6.49 16.41 -7.71
N LYS A 90 -6.69 17.39 -6.82
CA LYS A 90 -7.85 18.29 -6.85
C LYS A 90 -7.98 19.04 -8.17
N SER A 91 -6.88 19.58 -8.69
CA SER A 91 -6.89 20.29 -9.98
C SER A 91 -7.33 19.38 -11.13
N ASN A 92 -6.85 18.13 -11.14
CA ASN A 92 -7.16 17.16 -12.20
C ASN A 92 -8.58 16.59 -12.11
N TYR A 93 -9.07 16.32 -10.89
CA TYR A 93 -10.29 15.52 -10.68
C TYR A 93 -11.45 16.29 -10.05
N SER A 94 -11.34 17.59 -9.73
CA SER A 94 -12.42 18.35 -9.06
C SER A 94 -13.77 18.36 -9.79
N LYS A 95 -13.79 18.09 -11.09
CA LYS A 95 -15.01 17.98 -11.91
C LYS A 95 -15.37 16.54 -12.27
N SER A 96 -14.62 15.55 -11.78
CA SER A 96 -14.85 14.14 -12.07
C SER A 96 -16.03 13.60 -11.25
N PRO A 97 -16.75 12.59 -11.75
CA PRO A 97 -17.73 11.86 -10.96
C PRO A 97 -17.13 11.37 -9.64
N PHE A 98 -17.93 11.40 -8.58
CA PHE A 98 -17.56 10.94 -7.23
C PHE A 98 -16.39 11.67 -6.55
N PHE A 99 -15.89 12.78 -7.11
CA PHE A 99 -14.79 13.54 -6.48
C PHE A 99 -15.10 13.92 -5.03
N THR A 100 -16.32 14.39 -4.75
CA THR A 100 -16.76 14.76 -3.40
C THR A 100 -16.79 13.58 -2.43
N ASN A 101 -16.94 12.35 -2.93
CA ASN A 101 -16.95 11.14 -2.10
C ASN A 101 -15.52 10.63 -1.85
N VAL A 102 -14.66 10.64 -2.88
CA VAL A 102 -13.31 10.04 -2.82
C VAL A 102 -12.27 11.01 -2.28
N TYR A 103 -12.39 12.32 -2.53
CA TYR A 103 -11.36 13.28 -2.13
C TYR A 103 -11.14 13.35 -0.60
N PRO A 104 -12.18 13.29 0.26
CA PRO A 104 -11.98 13.22 1.71
C PRO A 104 -11.15 11.99 2.15
N LEU A 105 -11.38 10.82 1.54
CA LEU A 105 -10.59 9.61 1.76
C LEU A 105 -9.11 9.84 1.40
N LEU A 106 -8.86 10.44 0.23
CA LEU A 106 -7.49 10.77 -0.18
C LEU A 106 -6.84 11.76 0.80
N GLN A 107 -7.56 12.78 1.26
CA GLN A 107 -7.03 13.71 2.26
C GLN A 107 -6.66 12.99 3.55
N ASN A 108 -7.52 12.09 4.04
CA ASN A 108 -7.26 11.31 5.24
C ASN A 108 -5.96 10.48 5.11
N ILE A 109 -5.76 9.85 3.96
CA ILE A 109 -4.57 9.02 3.69
C ILE A 109 -3.31 9.88 3.53
N PHE A 110 -3.34 10.91 2.68
CA PHE A 110 -2.15 11.72 2.36
C PHE A 110 -1.67 12.59 3.53
N LEU A 111 -2.56 12.96 4.46
CA LEU A 111 -2.23 13.79 5.61
C LEU A 111 -1.96 12.98 6.90
N ASN A 112 -2.02 11.64 6.81
CA ASN A 112 -1.61 10.76 7.90
C ASN A 112 -0.16 11.03 8.32
N GLN A 113 0.11 11.04 9.62
CA GLN A 113 1.42 11.40 10.19
C GLN A 113 2.38 10.22 10.35
N GLU A 114 1.99 9.02 9.91
CA GLU A 114 2.86 7.85 9.91
C GLU A 114 4.13 8.10 9.10
N LYS A 115 5.29 7.81 9.70
CA LYS A 115 6.61 8.08 9.15
C LYS A 115 7.24 6.84 8.53
N ASN A 116 6.84 5.65 8.94
CA ASN A 116 7.31 4.41 8.35
C ASN A 116 6.57 4.14 7.02
N LEU A 117 7.32 3.78 5.97
CA LEU A 117 6.77 3.58 4.64
C LEU A 117 5.74 2.45 4.61
N PHE A 118 6.04 1.31 5.24
CA PHE A 118 5.13 0.17 5.30
C PHE A 118 3.84 0.55 6.02
N HIS A 119 3.94 1.11 7.23
CA HIS A 119 2.75 1.45 8.01
C HIS A 119 1.90 2.53 7.34
N PHE A 120 2.51 3.48 6.62
CA PHE A 120 1.75 4.46 5.83
C PHE A 120 0.94 3.77 4.71
N ILE A 121 1.54 2.83 3.98
CA ILE A 121 0.85 2.06 2.93
C ILE A 121 -0.22 1.16 3.53
N TYR A 122 0.07 0.49 4.64
CA TYR A 122 -0.87 -0.38 5.34
C TYR A 122 -2.09 0.43 5.84
N TYR A 123 -1.87 1.63 6.39
CA TYR A 123 -2.94 2.58 6.72
C TYR A 123 -3.79 2.91 5.47
N SER A 124 -3.15 3.24 4.35
CA SER A 124 -3.85 3.48 3.09
C SER A 124 -4.70 2.28 2.65
N LEU A 125 -4.20 1.05 2.79
CA LEU A 125 -4.96 -0.15 2.43
C LEU A 125 -6.20 -0.28 3.31
N LYS A 126 -6.06 -0.13 4.63
CA LYS A 126 -7.18 -0.19 5.58
C LYS A 126 -8.26 0.84 5.29
N GLU A 127 -7.86 2.08 5.00
CA GLU A 127 -8.80 3.16 4.68
C GLU A 127 -9.57 2.86 3.39
N ILE A 128 -8.90 2.30 2.37
CA ILE A 128 -9.54 1.97 1.09
C ILE A 128 -10.43 0.74 1.22
N THR A 129 -10.00 -0.33 1.90
CA THR A 129 -10.84 -1.53 2.11
C THR A 129 -12.08 -1.18 2.91
N SER A 130 -11.96 -0.34 3.94
CA SER A 130 -13.08 0.22 4.69
C SER A 130 -14.05 0.99 3.77
N TYR A 131 -13.52 1.91 2.95
CA TYR A 131 -14.33 2.68 1.99
C TYR A 131 -15.06 1.79 0.96
N LEU A 132 -14.45 0.67 0.57
CA LEU A 132 -15.02 -0.31 -0.37
C LEU A 132 -15.92 -1.36 0.30
N ASN A 133 -16.10 -1.31 1.62
CA ASN A 133 -16.79 -2.33 2.42
C ASN A 133 -16.20 -3.74 2.25
N ILE A 134 -14.88 -3.84 2.09
CA ILE A 134 -14.15 -5.11 2.08
C ILE A 134 -13.78 -5.45 3.53
N ASN A 135 -14.38 -6.52 4.05
CA ASN A 135 -14.27 -6.92 5.47
C ASN A 135 -13.14 -7.93 5.74
N THR A 136 -12.36 -8.29 4.73
CA THR A 136 -11.23 -9.22 4.86
C THR A 136 -10.24 -8.76 5.93
N GLU A 137 -9.78 -9.68 6.77
CA GLU A 137 -8.79 -9.39 7.79
C GLU A 137 -7.42 -9.09 7.12
N LEU A 138 -6.86 -7.92 7.41
CA LEU A 138 -5.52 -7.53 6.94
C LEU A 138 -4.49 -7.81 8.03
N VAL A 139 -3.53 -8.69 7.76
CA VAL A 139 -2.47 -9.09 8.69
C VAL A 139 -1.11 -8.60 8.19
N ILE A 140 -0.24 -8.15 9.08
CA ILE A 140 1.15 -7.80 8.75
C ILE A 140 1.99 -9.07 8.86
N SER A 141 2.78 -9.41 7.83
CA SER A 141 3.54 -10.67 7.88
C SER A 141 4.41 -10.79 9.13
N SER A 142 5.23 -9.80 9.46
CA SER A 142 6.14 -9.83 10.63
C SER A 142 5.45 -9.93 12.00
N SER A 143 4.12 -9.77 12.07
CA SER A 143 3.35 -10.02 13.30
C SER A 143 3.04 -11.50 13.52
N LEU A 144 3.23 -12.34 12.50
CA LEU A 144 2.99 -13.78 12.56
C LEU A 144 4.21 -14.53 13.09
N ASN A 145 3.95 -15.64 13.78
CA ASN A 145 5.00 -16.53 14.24
C ASN A 145 5.39 -17.51 13.11
N PHE A 146 6.40 -17.17 12.32
CA PHE A 146 6.95 -18.02 11.27
C PHE A 146 8.50 -17.94 11.25
N ASP A 147 9.15 -18.91 10.62
CA ASP A 147 10.60 -18.96 10.54
C ASP A 147 11.16 -17.93 9.55
N ASN A 148 11.83 -16.91 10.09
CA ASN A 148 12.47 -15.82 9.34
C ASN A 148 13.72 -16.24 8.55
N GLY A 149 14.27 -17.45 8.80
CA GLY A 149 15.39 -18.00 8.04
C GLY A 149 15.00 -18.53 6.65
N LEU A 150 13.70 -18.77 6.42
CA LEU A 150 13.19 -19.33 5.17
C LEU A 150 13.15 -18.28 4.05
N LYS A 151 13.26 -18.74 2.79
CA LYS A 151 13.25 -17.87 1.61
C LYS A 151 12.27 -18.37 0.56
N GLY A 152 11.81 -17.45 -0.29
CA GLY A 152 10.96 -17.77 -1.43
C GLY A 152 9.71 -18.56 -1.04
N GLU A 153 9.49 -19.69 -1.71
CA GLU A 153 8.33 -20.56 -1.51
C GLU A 153 8.24 -21.10 -0.08
N GLU A 154 9.35 -21.47 0.55
CA GLU A 154 9.35 -22.03 1.91
C GLU A 154 8.82 -21.02 2.93
N LYS A 155 9.15 -19.73 2.75
CA LYS A 155 8.64 -18.65 3.60
C LYS A 155 7.13 -18.48 3.44
N VAL A 156 6.63 -18.52 2.21
CA VAL A 156 5.19 -18.46 1.89
C VAL A 156 4.45 -19.63 2.55
N ILE A 157 4.96 -20.86 2.41
CA ILE A 157 4.39 -22.05 3.05
C ILE A 157 4.37 -21.91 4.58
N SER A 158 5.43 -21.34 5.17
CA SER A 158 5.51 -21.12 6.62
C SER A 158 4.46 -20.12 7.13
N ILE A 159 4.23 -19.03 6.39
CA ILE A 159 3.14 -18.07 6.69
C ILE A 159 1.77 -18.75 6.57
N CYS A 160 1.55 -19.53 5.52
CA CYS A 160 0.30 -20.28 5.37
C CYS A 160 0.06 -21.26 6.53
N LYS A 161 1.10 -21.96 6.99
CA LYS A 161 1.02 -22.87 8.15
C LYS A 161 0.72 -22.14 9.45
N SER A 162 1.32 -20.97 9.70
CA SER A 162 1.06 -20.19 10.93
C SER A 162 -0.39 -19.69 11.02
N LEU A 163 -1.07 -19.57 9.88
CA LEU A 163 -2.49 -19.20 9.77
C LEU A 163 -3.45 -20.40 9.64
N ASN A 164 -2.95 -21.64 9.66
CA ASN A 164 -3.75 -22.84 9.36
C ASN A 164 -4.50 -22.73 8.00
N ALA A 165 -3.82 -22.19 6.98
CA ALA A 165 -4.36 -22.05 5.65
C ALA A 165 -4.63 -23.41 4.99
N SER A 166 -5.72 -23.49 4.25
CA SER A 166 -6.10 -24.67 3.44
C SER A 166 -6.04 -24.37 1.93
N GLU A 167 -5.97 -23.10 1.55
CA GLU A 167 -5.89 -22.60 0.17
C GLU A 167 -5.04 -21.31 0.13
N TYR A 168 -4.23 -21.15 -0.93
CA TYR A 168 -3.37 -19.99 -1.20
C TYR A 168 -3.49 -19.59 -2.68
#